data_AF-A0AAJ1BRA3-F1
#
_entry.id   AF-A0AAJ1BRA3-F1
#
_cell.length_a   1.000
_cell.length_b   1.000
_cell.length_c   1.000
_cell.angle_alpha   90.00
_cell.angle_beta   90.00
_cell.angle_gamma   90.00
#
_symmetry.space_group_name_H-M   'P 1'
#
loop_
_entity.id
_entity.type
_entity.pdbx_description
1 polymer ?
#
loop_
_entity_poly.entity_id
_entity_poly.type
_entity_poly.pdbx_seq_one_letter_code
_entity_poly.pdbx_strand_id
1 'polypeptide(L)'
;MGYAVEFSDVQAAAQRIAGTVKRTVVVSSEEVNDIAGREVLLKCENLQHVGAFKFRGATNAVRMLGRRQAEKGVCTHSSGNHAQALALAAKQRG
;
A
#
# COMPACT_ATOMS: atom_id res chain seq x y z
N MET A 1 16.97 -8.61 21.05
CA MET A 1 16.51 -7.28 20.57
C MET A 1 15.75 -7.55 19.27
N GLY A 2 14.45 -7.25 19.22
CA GLY A 2 13.60 -7.51 18.05
C GLY A 2 13.42 -6.27 17.18
N TYR A 3 13.01 -6.45 15.93
CA TYR A 3 12.59 -5.34 15.07
C TYR A 3 11.24 -4.78 15.55
N ALA A 4 10.98 -3.49 15.31
CA ALA A 4 9.70 -2.86 15.64
C ALA A 4 8.52 -3.35 14.79
N VAL A 5 8.82 -4.03 13.67
CA VAL A 5 7.86 -4.66 12.76
C VAL A 5 8.44 -5.99 12.33
N GLU A 6 7.63 -7.04 12.41
CA GLU A 6 7.99 -8.40 12.00
C GLU A 6 7.22 -8.83 10.75
N PHE A 7 7.58 -9.99 10.20
CA PHE A 7 6.90 -10.54 9.03
C PHE A 7 5.40 -10.81 9.29
N SER A 8 5.05 -11.18 10.52
CA SER A 8 3.67 -11.40 10.97
C SER A 8 2.80 -10.14 10.84
N ASP A 9 3.37 -8.95 11.06
CA ASP A 9 2.66 -7.67 10.86
C ASP A 9 2.30 -7.44 9.39
N VAL A 10 3.20 -7.83 8.48
CA VAL A 10 2.95 -7.75 7.03
C VAL A 10 1.85 -8.73 6.62
N GLN A 11 1.84 -9.94 7.18
CA GLN A 11 0.78 -10.92 6.93
C GLN A 11 -0.58 -10.43 7.45
N ALA A 12 -0.61 -9.87 8.66
CA ALA A 12 -1.82 -9.28 9.23
C ALA A 12 -2.32 -8.09 8.39
N ALA A 13 -1.41 -7.25 7.91
CA ALA A 13 -1.75 -6.15 7.01
C ALA A 13 -2.34 -6.68 5.68
N ALA A 14 -1.75 -7.71 5.09
CA ALA A 14 -2.24 -8.32 3.85
C ALA A 14 -3.68 -8.83 3.99
N GLN A 15 -4.01 -9.47 5.12
CA GLN A 15 -5.38 -9.90 5.43
C GLN A 15 -6.33 -8.69 5.58
N ARG A 16 -5.93 -7.66 6.33
CA ARG A 16 -6.76 -6.47 6.63
C ARG A 16 -7.14 -5.67 5.38
N ILE A 17 -6.23 -5.59 4.41
CA ILE A 17 -6.40 -4.79 3.19
C ILE A 17 -6.91 -5.62 2.00
N ALA A 18 -7.10 -6.93 2.17
CA ALA A 18 -7.65 -7.81 1.15
C ALA A 18 -9.01 -7.30 0.64
N GLY A 19 -9.27 -7.45 -0.66
CA GLY A 19 -10.47 -6.96 -1.33
C GLY A 19 -10.56 -5.44 -1.49
N THR A 20 -9.64 -4.67 -0.91
CA THR A 20 -9.64 -3.19 -0.98
C THR A 20 -8.51 -2.65 -1.85
N VAL A 21 -7.35 -3.29 -1.78
CA VAL A 21 -6.19 -2.96 -2.62
C VAL A 21 -6.11 -3.89 -3.82
N LYS A 22 -5.54 -3.41 -4.92
CA LYS A 22 -5.27 -4.27 -6.09
C LYS A 22 -4.11 -5.21 -5.80
N ARG A 23 -4.23 -6.48 -6.22
CA ARG A 23 -3.08 -7.32 -6.51
C ARG A 23 -2.53 -6.90 -7.87
N THR A 24 -1.58 -5.98 -7.85
CA THR A 24 -0.98 -5.41 -9.05
C THR A 24 -0.27 -6.48 -9.87
N VAL A 25 -0.24 -6.30 -11.19
CA VAL A 25 0.42 -7.22 -12.10
C VAL A 25 1.93 -7.24 -11.87
N VAL A 26 2.55 -8.34 -12.28
CA VAL A 26 4.00 -8.48 -12.38
C VAL A 26 4.29 -8.67 -13.86
N VAL A 27 5.21 -7.89 -14.39
CA VAL A 27 5.59 -7.92 -15.81
C VAL A 27 7.11 -8.06 -15.92
N SER A 28 7.58 -8.56 -17.06
CA SER A 28 8.98 -8.52 -17.47
C SER A 28 9.09 -7.80 -18.82
N SER A 29 10.31 -7.41 -19.20
CA SER A 29 10.64 -6.87 -20.52
C SER A 29 11.93 -7.54 -20.98
N GLU A 30 11.96 -7.99 -22.24
CA GLU A 30 13.13 -8.64 -22.82
C GLU A 30 14.33 -7.68 -22.84
N GLU A 31 14.11 -6.42 -23.20
CA GLU A 31 15.16 -5.40 -23.23
C GLU A 31 15.77 -5.15 -21.85
N VAL A 32 14.94 -5.10 -20.80
CA VAL A 32 15.41 -4.95 -19.41
C VAL A 32 16.16 -6.20 -18.96
N ASN A 33 15.69 -7.38 -19.35
CA ASN A 33 16.36 -8.63 -19.02
C ASN A 33 17.74 -8.73 -19.67
N ASP A 34 17.85 -8.32 -20.94
CA ASP A 34 19.11 -8.31 -21.70
C ASP A 34 20.12 -7.34 -21.08
N ILE A 35 19.68 -6.13 -20.74
CA ILE A 35 20.54 -5.14 -20.04
C ILE A 35 21.02 -5.69 -18.69
N ALA A 36 20.15 -6.39 -17.95
CA ALA A 36 20.48 -6.94 -16.63
C ALA A 36 21.24 -8.27 -16.68
N GLY A 37 21.30 -8.91 -17.85
CA GLY A 37 21.81 -10.27 -18.06
C GLY A 37 21.05 -11.35 -17.27
N ARG A 38 19.79 -11.09 -16.90
CA ARG A 38 18.95 -11.97 -16.07
C ARG A 38 17.48 -11.58 -16.16
N GLU A 39 16.58 -12.47 -15.74
CA GLU A 39 15.15 -12.12 -15.60
C GLU A 39 14.92 -11.05 -14.53
N VAL A 40 14.23 -9.98 -14.91
CA VAL A 40 13.80 -8.88 -14.03
C VAL A 40 12.28 -8.81 -14.04
N LEU A 41 11.70 -8.92 -12.84
CA LEU A 41 10.26 -8.83 -12.62
C LEU A 41 9.91 -7.48 -11.99
N LEU A 42 9.00 -6.75 -12.64
CA LEU A 42 8.53 -5.44 -12.22
C LEU A 42 7.19 -5.57 -11.50
N LYS A 43 7.16 -5.21 -10.22
CA LYS A 43 5.91 -5.12 -9.45
C LYS A 43 5.26 -3.76 -9.66
N CYS A 44 4.22 -3.70 -10.49
CA CYS A 44 3.66 -2.44 -11.01
C CYS A 44 2.75 -1.70 -9.99
N GLU A 45 3.32 -1.17 -8.90
CA GLU A 45 2.57 -0.38 -7.92
C GLU A 45 2.12 1.00 -8.44
N ASN A 46 2.65 1.44 -9.58
CA ASN A 46 2.11 2.56 -10.35
C ASN A 46 0.67 2.32 -10.84
N LEU A 47 0.21 1.06 -10.85
CA LEU A 47 -1.17 0.67 -11.23
C LEU A 47 -2.08 0.43 -10.02
N GLN A 48 -1.57 0.60 -8.80
CA GLN A 48 -2.38 0.59 -7.59
C GLN A 48 -3.40 1.74 -7.61
N HIS A 49 -4.42 1.70 -6.75
CA HIS A 49 -5.19 2.90 -6.45
C HIS A 49 -4.27 4.09 -6.13
N VAL A 50 -4.68 5.28 -6.54
CA VAL A 50 -3.89 6.53 -6.46
C VAL A 50 -2.54 6.50 -7.18
N GLY A 51 -2.31 5.49 -8.04
CA GLY A 51 -1.08 5.37 -8.83
C GLY A 51 0.17 5.05 -8.02
N ALA A 52 0.04 4.55 -6.79
CA ALA A 52 1.19 4.28 -5.92
C ALA A 52 0.92 3.23 -4.83
N PHE A 53 1.99 2.57 -4.38
CA PHE A 53 1.95 1.58 -3.30
C PHE A 53 1.43 2.12 -1.97
N LYS A 54 1.49 3.45 -1.77
CA LYS A 54 1.15 4.11 -0.51
C LYS A 54 -0.30 3.87 -0.08
N PHE A 55 -1.19 3.51 -1.01
CA PHE A 55 -2.55 3.10 -0.68
C PHE A 55 -2.58 1.92 0.29
N ARG A 56 -1.66 0.95 0.16
CA ARG A 56 -1.61 -0.23 1.04
C ARG A 56 -1.44 0.16 2.51
N GLY A 57 -0.43 0.96 2.81
CA GLY A 57 -0.14 1.41 4.16
C GLY A 57 -1.22 2.33 4.73
N ALA A 58 -1.73 3.28 3.93
CA ALA A 58 -2.79 4.18 4.35
C ALA A 58 -4.08 3.41 4.69
N THR A 59 -4.54 2.51 3.81
CA THR A 59 -5.69 1.66 4.06
C THR A 59 -5.48 0.77 5.29
N ASN A 60 -4.29 0.18 5.45
CA ASN A 60 -3.97 -0.63 6.61
C ASN A 60 -4.11 0.15 7.93
N ALA A 61 -3.46 1.33 8.00
CA ALA A 61 -3.48 2.17 9.19
C ALA A 61 -4.89 2.69 9.50
N VAL A 62 -5.60 3.20 8.48
CA VAL A 62 -6.98 3.68 8.64
C VAL A 62 -7.89 2.56 9.11
N ARG A 63 -7.76 1.33 8.61
CA ARG A 63 -8.57 0.18 9.04
C ARG A 63 -8.28 -0.29 10.46
N MET A 64 -7.08 -0.04 10.98
CA MET A 64 -6.72 -0.38 12.37
C MET A 64 -7.35 0.55 13.41
N LEU A 65 -7.80 1.75 13.02
CA LEU A 65 -8.43 2.67 13.96
C LEU A 65 -9.70 2.05 14.56
N GLY A 66 -9.87 2.19 15.87
CA GLY A 66 -11.16 1.93 16.51
C GLY A 66 -12.21 2.97 16.09
N ARG A 67 -13.49 2.69 16.33
CA ARG A 67 -14.59 3.61 15.98
C ARG A 67 -14.40 5.02 16.55
N ARG A 68 -14.11 5.13 17.86
CA ARG A 68 -13.88 6.42 18.54
C ARG A 68 -12.68 7.20 18.01
N GLN A 69 -11.67 6.53 17.46
CA GLN A 69 -10.52 7.20 16.85
C GLN A 69 -10.86 7.69 15.45
N ALA A 70 -11.56 6.87 14.67
CA ALA A 70 -11.99 7.23 13.32
C ALA A 70 -12.95 8.44 13.31
N GLU A 71 -13.85 8.54 14.31
CA GLU A 71 -14.77 9.69 14.46
C GLU A 71 -14.04 11.03 14.67
N LYS A 72 -12.79 11.03 15.15
CA LYS A 72 -11.96 12.23 15.28
C LYS A 72 -11.33 12.68 13.95
N GLY A 73 -11.46 11.85 12.91
CA GLY A 73 -10.79 12.04 11.63
C GLY A 73 -9.31 11.66 11.66
N VAL A 74 -8.65 11.83 10.51
CA VAL A 74 -7.23 11.58 10.30
C VAL A 74 -6.57 12.80 9.67
N CYS A 75 -5.28 12.99 9.96
CA CYS A 75 -4.47 14.06 9.39
C CYS A 75 -3.11 13.49 8.97
N THR A 76 -2.54 14.01 7.88
CA THR A 76 -1.16 13.74 7.47
C THR A 76 -0.58 14.95 6.76
N HIS A 77 0.74 15.06 6.77
CA HIS A 77 1.48 15.88 5.80
C HIS A 77 2.06 14.96 4.72
N SER A 78 2.10 15.41 3.47
CA SER A 78 2.65 14.62 2.36
C SER A 78 2.81 15.48 1.12
N SER A 79 3.86 15.21 0.33
CA SER A 79 4.12 15.86 -0.96
C SER A 79 3.24 15.37 -2.12
N GLY A 80 2.50 14.26 -1.96
CA GLY A 80 1.56 13.80 -3.00
C GLY A 80 0.94 12.43 -2.72
N ASN A 81 1.62 11.35 -3.10
CA ASN A 81 1.06 9.99 -3.11
C ASN A 81 0.42 9.55 -1.77
N HIS A 82 0.98 9.97 -0.62
CA HIS A 82 0.39 9.59 0.67
C HIS A 82 -0.87 10.40 0.99
N ALA A 83 -0.93 11.69 0.58
CA ALA A 83 -2.12 12.51 0.72
C ALA A 83 -3.30 11.90 -0.05
N GLN A 84 -3.07 11.50 -1.31
CA GLN A 84 -4.11 10.81 -2.10
C GLN A 84 -4.50 9.47 -1.48
N ALA A 85 -3.51 8.68 -1.04
CA ALA A 85 -3.74 7.39 -0.40
C ALA A 85 -4.59 7.50 0.88
N LEU A 86 -4.25 8.44 1.76
CA LEU A 86 -4.98 8.66 3.01
C LEU A 86 -6.39 9.20 2.74
N ALA A 87 -6.53 10.16 1.83
CA ALA A 87 -7.82 10.72 1.47
C ALA A 87 -8.77 9.64 0.94
N LEU A 88 -8.30 8.77 0.03
CA LEU A 88 -9.11 7.67 -0.49
C LEU A 88 -9.42 6.62 0.60
N ALA A 89 -8.44 6.26 1.43
CA ALA A 89 -8.63 5.29 2.52
C ALA A 89 -9.64 5.78 3.56
N ALA A 90 -9.57 7.06 3.96
CA ALA A 90 -10.52 7.70 4.85
C ALA A 90 -11.93 7.71 4.22
N LYS A 91 -12.07 8.16 2.97
CA LYS A 91 -13.34 8.16 2.24
C LYS A 91 -13.99 6.77 2.18
N GLN A 92 -13.21 5.71 1.98
CA GLN A 92 -13.73 4.34 1.91
C GLN A 92 -14.14 3.77 3.27
N ARG A 93 -13.55 4.26 4.36
CA ARG A 93 -13.94 3.85 5.71
C ARG A 93 -15.22 4.53 6.18
N GLY A 94 -15.46 5.77 5.73
CA GLY A 94 -16.46 6.68 6.28
C GLY A 94 -15.91 7.46 7.48
#